data_AF-N0D547-F1
#
_entry.id   AF-N0D547-F1
#
_cell.length_a   1.000
_cell.length_b   1.000
_cell.length_c   1.000
_cell.angle_alpha   90.00
_cell.angle_beta   90.00
_cell.angle_gamma   90.00
#
_symmetry.space_group_name_H-M   'P 1'
#
loop_
_entity.id
_entity.type
_entity.pdbx_description
1 polymer ?
#
loop_
_entity_poly.entity_id
_entity_poly.type
_entity_poly.pdbx_seq_one_letter_code
_entity_poly.pdbx_strand_id
1 'polypeptide(L)'
;MSDYVKADAGWVAIESDPEFGARVQRVRFFEVDEEGVRPLVKDRDGVMVEPGHRTTDVIRASGLDAIRIAALRELIRLAGRATTQKQMDGIAEAQALIIRGPGG
;
A
#
# COMPACT_ATOMS: atom_id res chain seq x y z
N MET A 1 -24.41 -10.74 -12.23
CA MET A 1 -23.51 -11.90 -12.48
C MET A 1 -22.09 -11.40 -12.27
N SER A 2 -21.23 -12.12 -11.53
CA SER A 2 -19.86 -11.65 -11.28
C SER A 2 -18.86 -12.37 -12.18
N ASP A 3 -18.00 -11.60 -12.85
CA ASP A 3 -16.87 -12.08 -13.63
C ASP A 3 -15.56 -11.91 -12.86
N TYR A 4 -14.68 -12.90 -12.93
CA TYR A 4 -13.38 -12.87 -12.26
C TYR A 4 -12.24 -12.75 -13.27
N VAL A 5 -11.58 -11.60 -13.29
CA VAL A 5 -10.49 -11.29 -14.21
C VAL A 5 -9.16 -11.38 -13.49
N LYS A 6 -8.21 -12.15 -14.03
CA LYS A 6 -6.86 -12.22 -13.48
C LYS A 6 -6.17 -10.86 -13.60
N ALA A 7 -5.63 -10.36 -12.50
CA ALA A 7 -4.90 -9.10 -12.50
C ALA A 7 -3.54 -9.25 -13.19
N ASP A 8 -3.22 -8.29 -14.05
CA ASP A 8 -1.89 -8.15 -14.64
C ASP A 8 -0.81 -7.99 -13.56
N ALA A 9 0.44 -8.21 -13.96
CA ALA A 9 1.57 -7.91 -13.09
C ALA A 9 1.61 -6.41 -12.71
N GLY A 10 1.89 -6.16 -11.43
CA GLY A 10 2.07 -4.81 -10.87
C GLY A 10 0.87 -4.25 -10.11
N TRP A 11 -0.28 -4.93 -10.10
CA TRP A 11 -1.41 -4.48 -9.27
C TRP A 11 -1.18 -4.78 -7.79
N VAL A 12 -1.31 -3.75 -6.96
CA VAL A 12 -1.13 -3.83 -5.50
C VAL A 12 -2.19 -3.01 -4.78
N ALA A 13 -2.63 -3.50 -3.63
CA ALA A 13 -3.39 -2.75 -2.64
C ALA A 13 -2.43 -2.22 -1.58
N ILE A 14 -2.56 -0.94 -1.24
CA ILE A 14 -1.79 -0.27 -0.20
C ILE A 14 -2.70 -0.04 1.00
N GLU A 15 -2.41 -0.75 2.07
CA GLU A 15 -3.06 -0.57 3.37
C GLU A 15 -2.25 0.40 4.23
N SER A 16 -2.93 1.24 4.99
CA SER A 16 -2.30 2.11 5.99
C SER A 16 -2.90 1.82 7.35
N ASP A 17 -2.11 1.18 8.22
CA ASP A 17 -2.53 0.81 9.56
C ASP A 17 -1.87 1.69 10.64
N PRO A 18 -2.62 2.36 11.52
CA PRO A 18 -2.04 3.15 12.61
C PRO A 18 -1.16 2.36 13.58
N GLU A 19 -1.39 1.06 13.74
CA GLU A 19 -0.66 0.16 14.66
C GLU A 19 0.47 -0.58 13.95
N PHE A 20 0.25 -1.01 12.70
CA PHE A 20 1.19 -1.86 11.97
C PHE A 20 1.94 -1.17 10.82
N GLY A 21 1.68 0.12 10.59
CA GLY A 21 2.24 0.88 9.48
C GLY A 21 1.61 0.54 8.13
N ALA A 22 2.26 0.95 7.05
CA ALA A 22 1.78 0.68 5.71
C ALA A 22 2.12 -0.75 5.25
N ARG A 23 1.19 -1.41 4.57
CA ARG A 23 1.37 -2.74 3.98
C ARG A 23 1.04 -2.72 2.50
N VAL A 24 1.74 -3.57 1.74
CA VAL A 24 1.52 -3.75 0.31
C VAL A 24 1.08 -5.18 0.08
N GLN A 25 -0.12 -5.37 -0.47
CA GLN A 25 -0.64 -6.68 -0.84
C GLN A 25 -0.77 -6.77 -2.35
N ARG A 26 -0.36 -7.90 -2.93
CA ARG A 26 -0.50 -8.12 -4.37
C ARG A 26 -1.94 -8.49 -4.72
N VAL A 27 -2.55 -7.70 -5.60
CA VAL A 27 -3.85 -8.02 -6.19
C VAL A 27 -3.66 -9.16 -7.20
N ARG A 28 -4.51 -10.17 -7.11
CA ARG A 28 -4.44 -11.39 -7.93
C ARG A 28 -5.56 -11.44 -8.95
N PHE A 29 -6.73 -10.95 -8.58
CA PHE A 29 -7.92 -10.91 -9.41
C PHE A 29 -8.68 -9.60 -9.19
N PHE A 30 -9.52 -9.27 -10.15
CA PHE A 30 -10.60 -8.32 -10.01
C PHE A 30 -11.91 -9.08 -10.15
N GLU A 31 -12.81 -8.93 -9.19
CA GLU A 31 -14.21 -9.27 -9.36
C GLU A 31 -14.91 -8.08 -10.02
N VAL A 32 -15.63 -8.34 -11.11
CA VAL A 32 -16.36 -7.32 -11.87
C VAL A 32 -17.82 -7.74 -11.88
N ASP A 33 -18.68 -6.87 -11.38
CA ASP A 33 -20.12 -7.08 -11.30
C ASP A 33 -20.88 -5.78 -11.62
N GLU A 34 -22.19 -5.77 -11.37
CA GLU A 34 -23.05 -4.62 -11.63
C GLU A 34 -22.79 -3.46 -10.66
N GLU A 35 -22.16 -3.72 -9.51
CA GLU A 35 -21.80 -2.70 -8.50
C GLU A 35 -20.42 -2.09 -8.77
N GLY A 36 -19.57 -2.79 -9.52
CA GLY A 36 -18.34 -2.22 -10.08
C GLY A 36 -17.19 -3.21 -10.14
N VAL A 37 -15.99 -2.72 -9.81
CA VAL A 37 -14.74 -3.49 -9.86
C VAL A 37 -14.15 -3.59 -8.46
N ARG A 38 -14.00 -4.81 -7.95
CA ARG A 38 -13.46 -5.11 -6.63
C ARG A 38 -12.12 -5.83 -6.74
N PRO A 39 -11.04 -5.30 -6.15
CA PRO A 39 -9.75 -5.97 -6.13
C PRO A 39 -9.78 -7.16 -5.17
N LEU A 40 -9.09 -8.24 -5.51
CA LEU A 40 -8.96 -9.42 -4.65
C LEU A 40 -7.49 -9.72 -4.37
N VAL A 41 -7.17 -9.89 -3.08
CA VAL A 41 -5.87 -10.30 -2.56
C VAL A 41 -5.97 -11.69 -1.95
N LYS A 42 -4.82 -12.33 -1.76
CA LYS A 42 -4.75 -13.63 -1.09
C LYS A 42 -4.47 -13.43 0.39
N ASP A 43 -5.34 -13.93 1.26
CA ASP A 43 -5.12 -13.88 2.71
C ASP A 43 -4.11 -14.94 3.19
N ARG A 44 -3.99 -15.09 4.51
CA ARG A 44 -3.06 -16.05 5.15
C ARG A 44 -3.45 -17.51 4.93
N ASP A 45 -4.74 -17.79 4.79
CA ASP A 45 -5.28 -19.13 4.55
C ASP A 45 -5.30 -19.47 3.05
N GLY A 46 -5.00 -18.49 2.22
CA GLY A 46 -4.92 -18.62 0.78
C GLY A 46 -6.24 -18.39 0.06
N VAL A 47 -7.22 -17.82 0.74
CA VAL A 47 -8.53 -17.45 0.21
C VAL A 47 -8.42 -16.10 -0.50
N MET A 48 -9.16 -15.94 -1.58
CA MET A 48 -9.29 -14.65 -2.26
C MET A 48 -10.33 -13.81 -1.52
N VAL A 49 -9.88 -12.68 -1.00
CA VAL A 49 -10.69 -11.73 -0.23
C VAL A 49 -10.44 -10.33 -0.72
N GLU A 50 -11.36 -9.41 -0.42
CA GLU A 50 -11.08 -7.99 -0.59
C GLU A 50 -9.90 -7.57 0.30
N PRO A 51 -9.05 -6.64 -0.16
CA PRO A 51 -8.06 -5.97 0.68
C PRO A 51 -8.68 -5.47 1.97
N GLY A 52 -7.90 -5.44 3.06
CA GLY A 52 -8.45 -5.10 4.37
C GLY A 52 -9.12 -3.73 4.37
N HIS A 53 -10.04 -3.51 5.32
CA HIS A 53 -10.81 -2.26 5.48
C HIS A 53 -9.97 -0.97 5.62
N ARG A 54 -8.65 -1.10 5.79
CA ARG A 54 -7.68 0.02 5.86
C ARG A 54 -6.93 0.23 4.53
N THR A 55 -7.43 -0.35 3.45
CA THR A 55 -6.90 -0.14 2.10
C THR A 55 -7.16 1.30 1.69
N THR A 56 -6.08 2.02 1.44
CA THR A 56 -6.13 3.44 1.04
C THR A 56 -6.15 3.61 -0.47
N ASP A 57 -5.50 2.70 -1.21
CA ASP A 57 -5.46 2.74 -2.67
C ASP A 57 -5.16 1.37 -3.28
N VAL A 58 -5.53 1.24 -4.55
CA VAL A 58 -5.18 0.13 -5.42
C VAL A 58 -4.51 0.70 -6.66
N ILE A 59 -3.23 0.43 -6.84
CA ILE A 59 -2.42 1.03 -7.90
C ILE A 59 -1.66 -0.02 -8.70
N ARG A 60 -1.21 0.39 -9.89
CA ARG A 60 -0.26 -0.36 -10.68
C ARG A 60 1.15 0.20 -10.46
N ALA A 61 2.02 -0.57 -9.83
CA ALA A 61 3.40 -0.21 -9.53
C ALA A 61 4.31 -1.46 -9.51
N SER A 62 5.62 -1.26 -9.70
CA SER A 62 6.58 -2.33 -9.42
C SER A 62 6.60 -2.65 -7.92
N GLY A 63 7.07 -3.83 -7.53
CA GLY A 63 7.10 -4.22 -6.11
C GLY A 63 7.90 -3.24 -5.24
N LEU A 64 9.01 -2.71 -5.75
CA LEU A 64 9.82 -1.74 -5.03
C LEU A 64 9.15 -0.36 -4.98
N ASP A 65 8.56 0.10 -6.09
CA ASP A 65 7.87 1.39 -6.12
C ASP A 65 6.64 1.39 -5.24
N ALA A 66 5.89 0.29 -5.19
CA ALA A 66 4.77 0.10 -4.28
C ALA A 66 5.21 0.24 -2.82
N ILE A 67 6.33 -0.38 -2.44
CA ILE A 67 6.90 -0.27 -1.09
C ILE A 67 7.32 1.18 -0.79
N ARG A 68 7.97 1.86 -1.74
CA ARG A 68 8.35 3.28 -1.58
C ARG A 68 7.13 4.17 -1.38
N ILE A 69 6.08 3.97 -2.17
CA ILE A 69 4.82 4.72 -2.06
C ILE A 69 4.18 4.47 -0.69
N ALA A 70 4.09 3.21 -0.26
CA ALA A 70 3.56 2.86 1.06
C ALA A 70 4.36 3.51 2.20
N ALA A 71 5.69 3.47 2.13
CA ALA A 71 6.56 4.08 3.12
C ALA A 71 6.44 5.62 3.15
N LEU A 72 6.35 6.28 1.99
CA LEU A 72 6.14 7.74 1.92
C LEU A 72 4.81 8.17 2.53
N ARG A 73 3.73 7.39 2.33
CA ARG A 73 2.43 7.65 2.96
C ARG A 73 2.49 7.56 4.48
N GLU A 74 3.23 6.57 4.98
CA GLU A 74 3.43 6.41 6.41
C GLU A 74 4.22 7.60 6.99
N LEU A 75 5.24 8.08 6.29
CA LEU A 75 5.97 9.29 6.70
C LEU A 75 5.08 10.54 6.71
N ILE A 76 4.19 10.71 5.73
CA ILE A 76 3.20 11.80 5.72
C ILE A 76 2.28 11.71 6.94
N ARG A 77 1.81 10.50 7.28
CA ARG A 77 0.98 10.26 8.46
C ARG A 77 1.72 10.60 9.76
N LEU A 78 2.98 10.21 9.87
CA LEU A 78 3.82 10.52 11.04
C LEU A 78 4.09 12.03 11.13
N ALA A 79 4.34 12.71 10.01
CA ALA A 79 4.54 14.15 9.97
C ALA A 79 3.31 14.91 10.48
N GLY A 80 2.10 14.48 10.09
CA GLY A 80 0.85 15.05 10.59
C GLY A 80 0.61 14.87 12.10
N ARG A 81 1.39 14.02 12.78
CA ARG A 81 1.29 13.77 14.23
C ARG A 81 2.54 14.20 15.00
N ALA A 82 3.58 14.67 14.33
CA ALA A 82 4.81 15.10 14.96
C ALA A 82 4.55 16.37 15.78
N THR A 83 4.98 16.36 17.04
CA THR A 83 4.81 17.49 17.97
C THR A 83 6.13 18.17 18.30
N THR A 84 7.25 17.64 17.78
CA THR A 84 8.59 18.15 18.08
C THR A 84 9.44 18.26 16.80
N GLN A 85 10.37 19.22 16.79
CA GLN A 85 11.32 19.37 15.68
C GLN A 85 12.16 18.12 15.46
N LYS A 86 12.60 17.46 16.54
CA LYS A 86 13.36 16.21 16.47
C LYS A 86 12.61 15.09 15.72
N GLN A 87 11.29 14.99 15.89
CA GLN A 87 10.48 14.02 15.14
C GLN A 87 10.41 14.39 13.66
N MET A 88 10.28 15.69 13.34
CA MET A 88 10.28 16.17 11.96
C MET A 88 11.62 15.89 11.26
N ASP A 89 12.74 16.10 11.95
CA ASP A 89 14.07 15.84 11.41
C ASP A 89 14.25 14.34 11.08
N GLY A 90 13.82 13.46 11.99
CA GLY A 90 13.86 12.01 11.75
C GLY A 90 12.97 11.55 10.58
N ILE A 91 11.82 12.19 10.39
CA ILE A 91 10.95 11.93 9.23
C ILE A 91 11.63 12.37 7.92
N ALA A 92 12.27 13.54 7.91
CA ALA A 92 12.99 14.04 6.75
C ALA A 92 14.18 13.14 6.36
N GLU A 93 14.91 12.62 7.36
CA GLU A 93 15.99 11.65 7.14
C GLU A 93 15.45 10.34 6.51
N ALA A 94 14.37 9.79 7.06
CA ALA A 94 13.74 8.60 6.51
C ALA A 94 13.22 8.82 5.08
N GLN A 95 12.66 10.00 4.80
CA GLN A 95 12.22 10.38 3.45
C GLN A 95 13.39 10.39 2.46
N ALA A 96 14.53 10.97 2.86
CA ALA A 96 15.72 11.02 2.02
C ALA A 96 16.23 9.62 1.65
N LEU A 97 16.22 8.67 2.60
CA LEU A 97 16.59 7.27 2.36
C LEU A 97 15.68 6.58 1.35
N ILE A 98 14.36 6.81 1.42
CA ILE A 98 13.39 6.23 0.49
C ILE A 98 13.58 6.76 -0.94
N ILE A 99 13.83 8.07 -1.08
CA ILE A 99 13.99 8.73 -2.38
C ILE A 99 15.35 8.40 -3.01
N ARG A 100 16.45 8.44 -2.24
CA ARG A 100 17.81 8.22 -2.75
C ARG A 100 18.17 6.74 -2.88
N GLY A 101 17.53 5.86 -2.12
CA GLY A 101 17.87 4.45 -2.03
C GLY A 101 19.07 4.17 -1.12
N PRO A 102 19.31 2.89 -0.75
CA PRO A 102 20.45 2.50 0.07
C PRO A 102 21.73 2.51 -0.78
N GLY A 103 22.43 3.64 -0.83
CA GLY A 103 23.71 3.76 -1.56
C GLY A 103 24.08 5.15 -2.06
N GLY A 104 23.30 6.19 -1.72
CA GLY A 104 23.64 7.59 -1.99
C GLY A 104 24.39 8.25 -0.85
#